data_AF-A0A136N0D3-F1
#
_entry.id   AF-A0A136N0D3-F1
#
_cell.length_a   1.000
_cell.length_b   1.000
_cell.length_c   1.000
_cell.angle_alpha   90.00
_cell.angle_beta   90.00
_cell.angle_gamma   90.00
#
_symmetry.space_group_name_H-M   'P 1'
#
loop_
_entity.id
_entity.type
_entity.pdbx_description
1 polymer ?
#
loop_
_entity_poly.entity_id
_entity_poly.type
_entity_poly.pdbx_seq_one_letter_code
_entity_poly.pdbx_strand_id
1 'polypeptide(L)'
;MNTHIFPESSVAYLSLHAHLGLVGWFLLLITGVGSRLIPMFLISKYSNKNLLWWVYGMINGALVSFILFKIAGLTSIAFLLSIIAGLTGILLFGVYCYKAYKVRIRRQVDDQMKISLLSVAQMLIPLIAIILILYFLPAGEYLNISILYGFCILFGWITAIILGMTFKTLPFIVWNKVYTKKAFKGRTPTPKELFSDKIYSGMLIAYLSGFVLFIAGILLSQDIILKVGAFALLLAAVLYVTNTGKIITHQQKQL
;
A
#
# COMPACT_ATOMS: atom_id res chain seq x y z
N MET A 1 -27.64 26.22 24.89
CA MET A 1 -26.36 25.48 25.06
C MET A 1 -25.81 25.24 23.67
N ASN A 2 -24.82 26.00 23.22
CA ASN A 2 -24.12 25.71 21.96
C ASN A 2 -23.15 24.56 22.22
N THR A 3 -23.63 23.33 22.13
CA THR A 3 -22.76 22.15 22.10
C THR A 3 -22.14 22.08 20.71
N HIS A 4 -20.98 22.72 20.54
CA HIS A 4 -20.18 22.56 19.34
C HIS A 4 -19.80 21.07 19.21
N ILE A 5 -20.07 20.49 18.03
CA ILE A 5 -19.76 19.08 17.73
C ILE A 5 -18.25 18.81 17.86
N PHE A 6 -17.43 19.84 17.60
CA PHE A 6 -15.98 19.83 17.77
C PHE A 6 -15.58 20.94 18.76
N PRO A 7 -15.52 20.65 20.06
CA PRO A 7 -15.20 21.66 21.08
C PRO A 7 -13.71 22.00 21.19
N GLU A 8 -12.83 21.18 20.61
CA GLU A 8 -11.37 21.28 20.74
C GLU A 8 -10.71 21.99 19.55
N SER A 9 -9.42 22.33 19.69
CA SER A 9 -8.60 22.85 18.59
C SER A 9 -8.36 21.80 17.49
N SER A 10 -8.01 22.23 16.26
CA SER A 10 -7.75 21.33 15.13
C SER A 10 -6.67 20.28 15.41
N VAL A 11 -5.68 20.60 16.25
CA VAL A 11 -4.59 19.70 16.64
C VAL A 11 -5.10 18.50 17.43
N ALA A 12 -6.13 18.67 18.27
CA ALA A 12 -6.73 17.57 19.03
C ALA A 12 -7.34 16.49 18.12
N TYR A 13 -7.79 16.88 16.92
CA TYR A 13 -8.38 15.98 15.92
C TYR A 13 -7.37 15.41 14.93
N LEU A 14 -6.09 15.74 15.04
CA LEU A 14 -5.06 15.29 14.10
C LEU A 14 -4.95 13.76 14.05
N SER A 15 -5.03 13.08 15.19
CA SER A 15 -5.03 11.61 15.25
C SER A 15 -6.23 11.02 14.51
N LEU A 16 -7.40 11.65 14.62
CA LEU A 16 -8.63 11.19 13.98
C LEU A 16 -8.55 11.37 12.46
N HIS A 17 -8.03 12.53 12.00
CA HIS A 17 -7.73 12.78 10.59
C HIS A 17 -6.73 11.76 10.04
N ALA A 18 -5.64 11.47 10.76
CA ALA A 18 -4.64 10.51 10.33
C ALA A 18 -5.23 9.11 10.14
N HIS A 19 -6.08 8.63 11.06
CA HIS A 19 -6.71 7.31 10.96
C HIS A 19 -7.79 7.26 9.87
N LEU A 20 -8.56 8.33 9.69
CA LEU A 20 -9.48 8.47 8.56
C LEU A 20 -8.75 8.42 7.21
N GLY A 21 -7.60 9.07 7.10
CA GLY A 21 -6.77 9.01 5.90
C GLY A 21 -6.19 7.59 5.68
N LEU A 22 -5.49 7.04 6.67
CA LEU A 22 -4.80 5.76 6.52
C LEU A 22 -5.75 4.57 6.36
N VAL A 23 -6.76 4.47 7.23
CA VAL A 23 -7.70 3.33 7.22
C VAL A 23 -8.88 3.63 6.30
N GLY A 24 -9.50 4.80 6.45
CA GLY A 24 -10.71 5.15 5.68
C GLY A 24 -10.46 5.40 4.20
N TRP A 25 -9.29 5.93 3.83
CA TRP A 25 -8.98 6.19 2.44
C TRP A 25 -8.00 5.17 1.87
N PHE A 26 -6.76 5.10 2.38
CA PHE A 26 -5.72 4.25 1.78
C PHE A 26 -6.05 2.75 1.89
N LEU A 27 -6.37 2.24 3.08
CA LEU A 27 -6.66 0.81 3.27
C LEU A 27 -7.89 0.37 2.48
N LEU A 28 -8.99 1.14 2.54
CA LEU A 28 -10.20 0.81 1.79
C LEU A 28 -9.98 0.87 0.27
N LEU A 29 -9.23 1.86 -0.24
CA LEU A 29 -8.89 1.92 -1.66
C LEU A 29 -8.02 0.74 -2.08
N ILE A 30 -6.97 0.44 -1.32
CA ILE A 30 -6.04 -0.65 -1.62
C ILE A 30 -6.74 -2.01 -1.58
N THR A 31 -7.57 -2.26 -0.56
CA THR A 31 -8.33 -3.53 -0.44
C THR A 31 -9.40 -3.64 -1.53
N GLY A 32 -10.12 -2.56 -1.81
CA GLY A 32 -11.13 -2.51 -2.88
C GLY A 32 -10.52 -2.78 -4.25
N VAL A 33 -9.50 -2.01 -4.65
CA VAL A 33 -8.80 -2.18 -5.93
C VAL A 33 -8.08 -3.54 -5.98
N GLY A 34 -7.41 -3.93 -4.90
CA GLY A 34 -6.69 -5.20 -4.79
C GLY A 34 -7.59 -6.42 -4.95
N SER A 35 -8.83 -6.37 -4.44
CA SER A 35 -9.81 -7.46 -4.60
C SER A 35 -10.14 -7.78 -6.07
N ARG A 36 -9.93 -6.83 -6.99
CA ARG A 36 -10.14 -7.00 -8.43
C ARG A 36 -8.83 -7.24 -9.19
N LEU A 37 -7.81 -6.40 -8.94
CA LEU A 37 -6.55 -6.45 -9.68
C LEU A 37 -5.73 -7.71 -9.38
N ILE A 38 -5.71 -8.17 -8.12
CA ILE A 38 -4.92 -9.34 -7.74
C ILE A 38 -5.43 -10.60 -8.47
N PRO A 39 -6.73 -10.96 -8.43
CA PRO A 39 -7.23 -12.09 -9.21
C PRO A 39 -7.03 -11.93 -10.72
N MET A 40 -7.25 -10.71 -11.26
CA MET A 40 -7.13 -10.43 -12.69
C MET A 40 -5.70 -10.68 -13.20
N PHE A 41 -4.68 -10.16 -12.53
CA PHE A 41 -3.29 -10.32 -12.99
C PHE A 41 -2.73 -11.72 -12.77
N LEU A 42 -3.27 -12.46 -11.79
CA LEU A 42 -2.92 -13.86 -11.56
C LEU A 42 -3.68 -14.83 -12.47
N ILE A 43 -4.68 -14.34 -13.22
CA ILE A 43 -5.63 -15.17 -13.98
C ILE A 43 -6.24 -16.23 -13.04
N SER A 44 -6.71 -15.75 -11.90
CA SER A 44 -7.31 -16.58 -10.86
C SER A 44 -8.82 -16.64 -11.05
N LYS A 45 -9.37 -17.86 -11.05
CA LYS A 45 -10.83 -18.08 -11.05
C LYS A 45 -11.44 -17.89 -9.65
N TYR A 46 -10.63 -17.60 -8.63
CA TYR A 46 -11.11 -17.44 -7.27
C TYR A 46 -11.98 -16.20 -7.12
N SER A 47 -13.19 -16.38 -6.60
CA SER A 47 -14.06 -15.30 -6.18
C SER A 47 -14.83 -15.73 -4.94
N ASN A 48 -14.85 -14.86 -3.93
CA ASN A 48 -15.65 -15.06 -2.73
C ASN A 48 -16.17 -13.70 -2.26
N LYS A 49 -17.37 -13.35 -2.76
CA LYS A 49 -18.00 -12.06 -2.46
C LYS A 49 -18.33 -11.90 -0.97
N ASN A 50 -18.76 -12.98 -0.31
CA ASN A 50 -19.12 -12.94 1.10
C ASN A 50 -17.91 -12.62 1.97
N LEU A 51 -16.74 -13.22 1.68
CA LEU A 51 -15.49 -12.90 2.37
C LEU A 51 -15.09 -11.43 2.17
N LEU A 52 -15.25 -10.88 0.97
CA LEU A 52 -14.95 -9.47 0.70
C LEU A 52 -15.91 -8.51 1.43
N TRP A 53 -17.19 -8.88 1.58
CA TRP A 53 -18.13 -8.12 2.42
C TRP A 53 -17.75 -8.15 3.90
N TRP A 54 -17.27 -9.29 4.40
CA TRP A 54 -16.70 -9.35 5.76
C TRP A 54 -15.47 -8.46 5.93
N VAL A 55 -14.54 -8.47 4.95
CA VAL A 55 -13.38 -7.55 4.95
C VAL A 55 -13.86 -6.10 5.03
N TYR A 56 -14.79 -5.72 4.16
CA TYR A 56 -15.35 -4.36 4.12
C TYR A 56 -16.03 -3.97 5.43
N GLY A 57 -16.89 -4.85 5.96
CA GLY A 57 -17.63 -4.62 7.20
C GLY A 57 -16.71 -4.50 8.41
N MET A 58 -15.69 -5.36 8.52
CA MET A 58 -14.73 -5.33 9.62
C MET A 58 -13.86 -4.07 9.61
N ILE A 59 -13.36 -3.65 8.44
CA ILE A 59 -12.54 -2.43 8.33
C ILE A 59 -13.37 -1.17 8.61
N ASN A 60 -14.57 -1.06 8.03
CA ASN A 60 -15.44 0.10 8.28
C ASN A 60 -15.99 0.12 9.70
N GLY A 61 -16.39 -1.04 10.23
CA GLY A 61 -16.85 -1.17 11.61
C GLY A 61 -15.76 -0.77 12.61
N ALA A 62 -14.50 -1.18 12.36
CA ALA A 62 -13.35 -0.74 13.14
C ALA A 62 -13.17 0.78 13.12
N LEU A 63 -13.25 1.41 11.93
CA LEU A 63 -13.06 2.85 11.79
C LEU A 63 -14.20 3.66 12.44
N VAL A 64 -15.45 3.27 12.19
CA VAL A 64 -16.63 3.95 12.76
C VAL A 64 -16.64 3.81 14.28
N SER A 65 -16.39 2.61 14.80
CA SER A 65 -16.30 2.39 16.25
C SER A 65 -15.17 3.21 16.87
N PHE A 66 -13.99 3.27 16.25
CA PHE A 66 -12.87 4.09 16.72
C PHE A 66 -13.25 5.57 16.84
N ILE A 67 -13.91 6.13 15.82
CA ILE A 67 -14.35 7.54 15.79
C ILE A 67 -15.37 7.79 16.90
N LEU A 68 -16.40 6.94 17.01
CA LEU A 68 -17.44 7.08 18.03
C LEU A 68 -16.86 6.98 19.44
N PHE A 69 -15.96 6.02 19.68
CA PHE A 69 -15.32 5.84 20.97
C PHE A 69 -14.41 7.01 21.35
N LYS A 70 -13.71 7.60 20.36
CA LYS A 70 -12.89 8.78 20.58
C LYS A 70 -13.71 10.02 20.91
N ILE A 71 -14.83 10.25 20.22
CA ILE A 71 -15.72 11.40 20.46
C ILE A 71 -16.44 11.24 21.80
N ALA A 72 -16.87 10.03 22.14
CA ALA A 72 -17.58 9.75 23.40
C ALA A 72 -16.66 9.67 24.63
N GLY A 73 -15.34 9.77 24.48
CA GLY A 73 -14.39 9.68 25.60
C GLY A 73 -14.37 8.31 26.28
N LEU A 74 -14.63 7.23 25.55
CA LEU A 74 -14.76 5.87 26.08
C LEU A 74 -13.41 5.25 26.49
N THR A 75 -13.47 4.15 27.25
CA THR A 75 -12.32 3.48 27.88
C THR A 75 -11.41 2.73 26.90
N SER A 76 -10.20 2.39 27.35
CA SER A 76 -9.16 1.68 26.56
C SER A 76 -9.61 0.34 25.96
N ILE A 77 -10.57 -0.35 26.58
CA ILE A 77 -11.10 -1.65 26.11
C ILE A 77 -11.88 -1.46 24.81
N ALA A 78 -12.65 -0.37 24.68
CA ALA A 78 -13.42 -0.08 23.48
C ALA A 78 -12.51 0.11 22.26
N PHE A 79 -11.38 0.81 22.44
CA PHE A 79 -10.37 0.98 21.38
C PHE A 79 -9.73 -0.35 20.97
N LEU A 80 -9.49 -1.26 21.91
CA LEU A 80 -8.94 -2.58 21.59
C LEU A 80 -9.88 -3.38 20.68
N LEU A 81 -11.20 -3.31 20.91
CA LEU A 81 -12.19 -3.95 20.02
C LEU A 81 -12.14 -3.38 18.60
N SER A 82 -12.03 -2.06 18.44
CA SER A 82 -11.88 -1.43 17.13
C SER A 82 -10.61 -1.91 16.42
N ILE A 83 -9.50 -2.01 17.14
CA ILE A 83 -8.22 -2.51 16.59
C ILE A 83 -8.40 -3.97 16.15
N ILE A 84 -8.91 -4.85 17.01
CA ILE A 84 -9.11 -6.28 16.70
C ILE A 84 -10.00 -6.45 15.47
N ALA A 85 -11.09 -5.69 15.35
CA ALA A 85 -11.95 -5.72 14.17
C ALA A 85 -11.18 -5.33 12.90
N GLY A 86 -10.39 -4.26 12.95
CA GLY A 86 -9.59 -3.80 11.82
C GLY A 86 -8.54 -4.83 11.39
N LEU A 87 -7.85 -5.43 12.37
CA LEU A 87 -6.88 -6.51 12.14
C LEU A 87 -7.53 -7.75 11.52
N THR A 88 -8.72 -8.11 12.00
CA THR A 88 -9.49 -9.22 11.44
C THR A 88 -9.83 -8.96 9.98
N GLY A 89 -10.28 -7.75 9.63
CA GLY A 89 -10.54 -7.37 8.24
C GLY A 89 -9.31 -7.48 7.34
N ILE A 90 -8.15 -7.02 7.82
CA ILE A 90 -6.86 -7.13 7.14
C ILE A 90 -6.47 -8.61 6.92
N LEU A 91 -6.57 -9.45 7.95
CA LEU A 91 -6.23 -10.86 7.87
C LEU A 91 -7.14 -11.61 6.88
N LEU A 92 -8.45 -11.34 6.91
CA LEU A 92 -9.40 -11.90 5.95
C LEU A 92 -9.07 -11.50 4.51
N PHE A 93 -8.61 -10.26 4.28
CA PHE A 93 -8.15 -9.83 2.96
C PHE A 93 -6.87 -10.54 2.53
N GLY A 94 -5.92 -10.74 3.44
CA GLY A 94 -4.73 -11.56 3.22
C GLY A 94 -5.08 -13.00 2.82
N VAL A 95 -6.04 -13.62 3.53
CA VAL A 95 -6.57 -14.94 3.20
C VAL A 95 -7.22 -14.97 1.81
N TYR A 96 -7.98 -13.93 1.45
CA TYR A 96 -8.55 -13.81 0.10
C TYR A 96 -7.46 -13.77 -0.96
N CYS A 97 -6.43 -12.94 -0.77
CA CYS A 97 -5.29 -12.82 -1.69
C CYS A 97 -4.52 -14.14 -1.81
N TYR A 98 -4.28 -14.83 -0.69
CA TYR A 98 -3.60 -16.12 -0.68
C TYR A 98 -4.39 -17.20 -1.43
N LYS A 99 -5.70 -17.29 -1.21
CA LYS A 99 -6.57 -18.22 -1.96
C LYS A 99 -6.57 -17.92 -3.46
N ALA A 100 -6.63 -16.64 -3.83
CA ALA A 100 -6.52 -16.23 -5.23
C ALA A 100 -5.16 -16.61 -5.84
N TYR A 101 -4.07 -16.46 -5.08
CA TYR A 101 -2.72 -16.86 -5.48
C TYR A 101 -2.56 -18.37 -5.64
N LYS A 102 -3.16 -19.17 -4.75
CA LYS A 102 -3.04 -20.64 -4.79
C LYS A 102 -3.66 -21.26 -6.04
N VAL A 103 -4.80 -20.74 -6.50
CA VAL A 103 -5.51 -21.28 -7.68
C VAL A 103 -5.17 -20.55 -8.98
N ARG A 104 -4.06 -19.80 -9.00
CA ARG A 104 -3.64 -19.04 -10.18
C ARG A 104 -3.25 -19.97 -11.33
N ILE A 105 -3.62 -19.58 -12.54
CA ILE A 105 -3.22 -20.28 -13.76
C ILE A 105 -1.83 -19.79 -14.22
N ARG A 106 -1.56 -18.48 -14.06
CA ARG A 106 -0.29 -17.87 -14.46
C ARG A 106 0.79 -18.11 -13.39
N ARG A 107 1.68 -19.06 -13.62
CA ARG A 107 2.78 -19.39 -12.69
C ARG A 107 3.92 -18.37 -12.70
N GLN A 108 4.27 -17.82 -13.87
CA GLN A 108 5.23 -16.72 -13.98
C GLN A 108 4.56 -15.39 -13.65
N VAL A 109 4.83 -14.92 -12.44
CA VAL A 109 4.34 -13.64 -11.92
C VAL A 109 5.33 -12.55 -12.35
N ASP A 110 4.85 -11.56 -13.08
CA ASP A 110 5.68 -10.43 -13.50
C ASP A 110 6.23 -9.67 -12.28
N ASP A 111 7.40 -9.05 -12.39
CA ASP A 111 8.07 -8.38 -11.26
C ASP A 111 7.23 -7.27 -10.63
N GLN A 112 6.38 -6.60 -11.42
CA GLN A 112 5.37 -5.64 -10.92
C GLN A 112 4.42 -6.28 -9.92
N MET A 113 3.94 -7.48 -10.23
CA MET A 113 3.03 -8.21 -9.36
C MET A 113 3.76 -8.80 -8.15
N LYS A 114 5.04 -9.18 -8.27
CA LYS A 114 5.85 -9.59 -7.11
C LYS A 114 5.96 -8.47 -6.09
N ILE A 115 6.19 -7.24 -6.53
CA ILE A 115 6.27 -6.06 -5.64
C ILE A 115 4.90 -5.74 -5.03
N SER A 116 3.82 -5.80 -5.80
CA SER A 116 2.47 -5.65 -5.24
C SER A 116 2.09 -6.75 -4.24
N LEU A 117 2.64 -7.96 -4.35
CA LEU A 117 2.46 -9.00 -3.33
C LEU A 117 3.37 -8.77 -2.12
N LEU A 118 4.61 -8.34 -2.36
CA LEU A 118 5.55 -7.98 -1.31
C LEU A 118 5.00 -6.85 -0.44
N SER A 119 4.33 -5.84 -1.03
CA SER A 119 3.72 -4.74 -0.27
C SER A 119 2.64 -5.22 0.71
N VAL A 120 1.82 -6.19 0.30
CA VAL A 120 0.82 -6.82 1.18
C VAL A 120 1.52 -7.56 2.32
N ALA A 121 2.64 -8.25 2.04
CA ALA A 121 3.43 -8.91 3.07
C ALA A 121 4.14 -7.91 4.01
N GLN A 122 4.66 -6.81 3.48
CA GLN A 122 5.29 -5.73 4.26
C GLN A 122 4.32 -5.07 5.24
N MET A 123 3.01 -5.16 5.00
CA MET A 123 1.98 -4.70 5.94
C MET A 123 1.99 -5.46 7.28
N LEU A 124 2.64 -6.62 7.36
CA LEU A 124 2.87 -7.32 8.62
C LEU A 124 3.85 -6.58 9.55
N ILE A 125 4.79 -5.81 9.00
CA ILE A 125 5.79 -5.07 9.79
C ILE A 125 5.13 -3.98 10.66
N PRO A 126 4.33 -3.04 10.12
CA PRO A 126 3.65 -2.05 10.96
C PRO A 126 2.61 -2.70 11.89
N LEU A 127 2.05 -3.85 11.51
CA LEU A 127 1.17 -4.63 12.38
C LEU A 127 1.90 -5.18 13.62
N ILE A 128 3.09 -5.74 13.43
CA ILE A 128 3.92 -6.19 14.56
C ILE A 128 4.35 -4.99 15.41
N ALA A 129 4.75 -3.88 14.77
CA ALA A 129 5.15 -2.67 15.48
C ALA A 129 4.03 -2.11 16.37
N ILE A 130 2.78 -2.04 15.89
CA ILE A 130 1.66 -1.55 16.72
C ILE A 130 1.34 -2.49 17.88
N ILE A 131 1.43 -3.82 17.70
CA ILE A 131 1.25 -4.79 18.79
C ILE A 131 2.33 -4.58 19.86
N LEU A 132 3.58 -4.39 19.43
CA LEU A 132 4.69 -4.12 20.35
C LEU A 132 4.43 -2.84 21.15
N ILE A 133 4.11 -1.73 20.47
CA ILE A 133 3.80 -0.45 21.12
C ILE A 133 2.70 -0.61 22.16
N LEU A 134 1.60 -1.30 21.82
CA LEU A 134 0.45 -1.43 22.71
C LEU A 134 0.70 -2.32 23.94
N TYR A 135 1.55 -3.35 23.82
CA TYR A 135 1.78 -4.32 24.89
C TYR A 135 3.01 -4.06 25.75
N PHE A 136 4.09 -3.56 25.15
CA PHE A 136 5.41 -3.56 25.77
C PHE A 136 5.96 -2.17 26.08
N LEU A 137 5.40 -1.10 25.51
CA LEU A 137 6.02 0.22 25.57
C LEU A 137 5.04 1.26 26.13
N PRO A 138 5.38 1.95 27.23
CA PRO A 138 4.67 3.14 27.66
C PRO A 138 4.62 4.16 26.52
N ALA A 139 3.43 4.70 26.25
CA ALA A 139 3.25 5.71 25.20
C ALA A 139 4.13 6.94 25.53
N GLY A 140 5.13 7.21 24.68
CA GLY A 140 5.96 8.42 24.76
C GLY A 140 7.48 8.19 24.85
N GLU A 141 7.94 7.01 25.26
CA GLU A 141 9.38 6.78 25.50
C GLU A 141 10.18 6.36 24.25
N TYR A 142 9.50 5.88 23.19
CA TYR A 142 10.16 5.22 22.06
C TYR A 142 9.77 5.84 20.71
N LEU A 143 10.20 7.09 20.51
CA LEU A 143 9.95 7.86 19.28
C LEU A 143 10.33 7.10 18.00
N ASN A 144 11.44 6.35 18.04
CA ASN A 144 11.93 5.57 16.89
C ASN A 144 10.93 4.51 16.44
N ILE A 145 10.19 3.88 17.35
CA ILE A 145 9.22 2.83 17.00
C ILE A 145 7.97 3.46 16.34
N SER A 146 7.54 4.63 16.82
CA SER A 146 6.47 5.41 16.19
C SER A 146 6.84 5.87 14.78
N ILE A 147 8.09 6.35 14.59
CA ILE A 147 8.62 6.72 13.27
C ILE A 147 8.69 5.49 12.36
N LEU A 148 9.19 4.37 12.87
CA LEU A 148 9.27 3.10 12.14
C LEU A 148 7.88 2.63 11.67
N TYR A 149 6.88 2.70 12.56
CA TYR A 149 5.50 2.36 12.24
C TYR A 149 4.97 3.21 11.07
N GLY A 150 5.08 4.54 11.18
CA GLY A 150 4.64 5.45 10.12
C GLY A 150 5.39 5.23 8.80
N PHE A 151 6.72 5.04 8.88
CA PHE A 151 7.57 4.77 7.72
C PHE A 151 7.17 3.47 7.02
N CYS A 152 6.95 2.38 7.76
CA CYS A 152 6.56 1.09 7.19
C CYS A 152 5.18 1.13 6.53
N ILE A 153 4.23 1.89 7.06
CA ILE A 153 2.92 2.09 6.41
C ILE A 153 3.10 2.83 5.08
N LEU A 154 3.78 3.98 5.10
CA LEU A 154 3.90 4.84 3.93
C LEU A 154 4.80 4.19 2.87
N PHE A 155 6.02 3.83 3.23
CA PHE A 155 7.02 3.35 2.28
C PHE A 155 6.95 1.83 2.06
N GLY A 156 6.66 1.04 3.09
CA GLY A 156 6.62 -0.41 3.01
C GLY A 156 5.35 -0.95 2.36
N TRP A 157 4.21 -0.31 2.62
CA TRP A 157 2.93 -0.78 2.08
C TRP A 157 2.39 0.12 0.96
N ILE A 158 2.13 1.40 1.22
CA ILE A 158 1.48 2.29 0.25
C ILE A 158 2.39 2.56 -0.97
N THR A 159 3.65 2.98 -0.76
CA THR A 159 4.58 3.23 -1.86
C THR A 159 4.86 1.95 -2.65
N ALA A 160 5.10 0.83 -1.97
CA ALA A 160 5.35 -0.45 -2.64
C ALA A 160 4.21 -0.87 -3.57
N ILE A 161 2.95 -0.78 -3.12
CA ILE A 161 1.82 -1.13 -3.98
C ILE A 161 1.65 -0.16 -5.15
N ILE A 162 1.92 1.14 -4.95
CA ILE A 162 1.91 2.14 -6.03
C ILE A 162 2.98 1.79 -7.07
N LEU A 163 4.21 1.52 -6.65
CA LEU A 163 5.30 1.16 -7.56
C LEU A 163 4.97 -0.10 -8.37
N GLY A 164 4.42 -1.14 -7.73
CA GLY A 164 4.01 -2.35 -8.43
C GLY A 164 2.85 -2.11 -9.40
N MET A 165 1.78 -1.45 -8.95
CA MET A 165 0.57 -1.29 -9.77
C MET A 165 0.74 -0.27 -10.90
N THR A 166 1.50 0.82 -10.71
CA THR A 166 1.70 1.83 -11.77
C THR A 166 2.27 1.21 -13.03
N PHE A 167 3.32 0.38 -12.94
CA PHE A 167 3.92 -0.27 -14.12
C PHE A 167 3.10 -1.43 -14.70
N LYS A 168 1.95 -1.74 -14.10
CA LYS A 168 0.93 -2.65 -14.67
C LYS A 168 -0.21 -1.86 -15.32
N THR A 169 -0.73 -0.86 -14.63
CA THR A 169 -1.94 -0.14 -15.04
C THR A 169 -1.62 0.97 -16.04
N LEU A 170 -0.58 1.77 -15.80
CA LEU A 170 -0.24 2.91 -16.65
C LEU A 170 0.12 2.48 -18.08
N PRO A 171 0.98 1.47 -18.30
CA PRO A 171 1.24 1.00 -19.66
C PRO A 171 0.00 0.45 -20.35
N PHE A 172 -0.90 -0.22 -19.62
CA PHE A 172 -2.16 -0.71 -20.17
C PHE A 172 -3.08 0.44 -20.60
N ILE A 173 -3.18 1.50 -19.79
CA ILE A 173 -3.97 2.71 -20.11
C ILE A 173 -3.41 3.39 -21.37
N VAL A 174 -2.10 3.64 -21.41
CA VAL A 174 -1.48 4.30 -22.56
C VAL A 174 -1.57 3.43 -23.81
N TRP A 175 -1.34 2.12 -23.69
CA TRP A 175 -1.47 1.19 -24.80
C TRP A 175 -2.88 1.23 -25.38
N ASN A 176 -3.92 1.19 -24.55
CA ASN A 176 -5.30 1.30 -25.04
C ASN A 176 -5.54 2.66 -25.72
N LYS A 177 -5.03 3.76 -25.16
CA LYS A 177 -5.17 5.08 -25.79
C LYS A 177 -4.54 5.13 -27.19
N VAL A 178 -3.34 4.56 -27.37
CA VAL A 178 -2.55 4.68 -28.61
C VAL A 178 -2.92 3.61 -29.64
N TYR A 179 -3.19 2.37 -29.22
CA TYR A 179 -3.25 1.21 -30.12
C TYR A 179 -4.63 0.56 -30.26
N THR A 180 -5.65 0.92 -29.45
CA THR A 180 -6.99 0.25 -29.50
C THR A 180 -7.59 0.21 -30.91
N LYS A 181 -7.50 1.30 -31.68
CA LYS A 181 -8.07 1.37 -33.04
C LYS A 181 -7.31 0.56 -34.09
N LYS A 182 -6.08 0.12 -33.79
CA LYS A 182 -5.19 -0.60 -34.72
C LYS A 182 -4.76 -1.98 -34.21
N ALA A 183 -5.31 -2.45 -33.09
CA ALA A 183 -5.03 -3.77 -32.52
C ALA A 183 -5.25 -4.91 -33.54
N PHE A 184 -6.12 -4.70 -34.53
CA PHE A 184 -6.46 -5.67 -35.58
C PHE A 184 -5.63 -5.54 -36.89
N LYS A 185 -4.75 -4.53 -37.02
CA LYS A 185 -4.11 -4.17 -38.31
C LYS A 185 -2.58 -4.39 -38.37
N GLY A 186 -1.94 -5.00 -37.36
CA GLY A 186 -0.50 -5.31 -37.41
C GLY A 186 0.15 -5.61 -36.06
N ARG A 187 1.49 -5.72 -36.05
CA ARG A 187 2.31 -5.93 -34.84
C ARG A 187 2.26 -4.66 -33.96
N THR A 188 1.62 -4.76 -32.80
CA THR A 188 1.64 -3.71 -31.76
C THR A 188 2.56 -4.15 -30.62
N PRO A 189 3.29 -3.23 -29.97
CA PRO A 189 4.11 -3.58 -28.82
C PRO A 189 3.22 -4.09 -27.68
N THR A 190 3.73 -4.94 -26.81
CA THR A 190 2.98 -5.34 -25.62
C THR A 190 2.97 -4.21 -24.58
N PRO A 191 1.96 -4.09 -23.69
CA PRO A 191 1.97 -3.07 -22.64
C PRO A 191 3.26 -3.04 -21.81
N LYS A 192 3.91 -4.19 -21.59
CA LYS A 192 5.17 -4.27 -20.84
C LYS A 192 6.34 -3.56 -21.54
N GLU A 193 6.32 -3.49 -22.87
CA GLU A 193 7.37 -2.87 -23.68
C GLU A 193 7.33 -1.33 -23.67
N LEU A 194 6.27 -0.72 -23.10
CA LEU A 194 6.14 0.74 -23.03
C LEU A 194 7.03 1.37 -21.95
N PHE A 195 7.66 0.55 -21.09
CA PHE A 195 8.64 1.01 -20.11
C PHE A 195 9.94 0.22 -20.21
N SER A 196 11.01 0.77 -19.63
CA SER A 196 12.30 0.10 -19.60
C SER A 196 12.40 -0.86 -18.41
N ASP A 197 12.54 -2.15 -18.70
CA ASP A 197 12.78 -3.18 -17.69
C ASP A 197 14.05 -2.89 -16.88
N LYS A 198 15.13 -2.39 -17.51
CA LYS A 198 16.38 -2.04 -16.82
C LYS A 198 16.19 -0.93 -15.78
N ILE A 199 15.47 0.14 -16.14
CA ILE A 199 15.18 1.25 -15.22
C ILE A 199 14.26 0.77 -14.10
N TYR A 200 13.27 -0.07 -14.44
CA TYR A 200 12.37 -0.67 -13.45
C TYR A 200 13.13 -1.56 -12.45
N SER A 201 14.02 -2.45 -12.90
CA SER A 201 14.85 -3.26 -12.01
C SER A 201 15.77 -2.42 -11.13
N GLY A 202 16.43 -1.39 -11.69
CA GLY A 202 17.23 -0.45 -10.91
C GLY A 202 16.42 0.28 -9.85
N MET A 203 15.21 0.72 -10.20
CA MET A 203 14.26 1.34 -9.27
C MET A 203 13.91 0.41 -8.12
N LEU A 204 13.63 -0.87 -8.39
CA LEU A 204 13.30 -1.85 -7.36
C LEU A 204 14.46 -2.11 -6.41
N ILE A 205 15.68 -2.24 -6.94
CA ILE A 205 16.88 -2.42 -6.12
C ILE A 205 17.09 -1.21 -5.22
N ALA A 206 17.03 0.01 -5.78
CA ALA A 206 17.17 1.25 -5.03
C ALA A 206 16.07 1.39 -3.95
N TYR A 207 14.82 1.05 -4.28
CA TYR A 207 13.70 1.10 -3.35
C TYR A 207 13.85 0.09 -2.21
N LEU A 208 14.14 -1.19 -2.51
CA LEU A 208 14.24 -2.24 -1.49
C LEU A 208 15.45 -2.03 -0.57
N SER A 209 16.61 -1.66 -1.15
CA SER A 209 17.79 -1.33 -0.36
C SER A 209 17.56 -0.09 0.50
N GLY A 210 16.96 0.97 -0.07
CA GLY A 210 16.60 2.18 0.67
C GLY A 210 15.63 1.90 1.81
N PHE A 211 14.60 1.08 1.58
CA PHE A 211 13.64 0.68 2.60
C PHE A 211 14.31 -0.05 3.77
N VAL A 212 15.14 -1.06 3.48
CA VAL A 212 15.84 -1.84 4.51
C VAL A 212 16.85 -0.99 5.28
N LEU A 213 17.65 -0.17 4.57
CA LEU A 213 18.64 0.71 5.20
C LEU A 213 17.97 1.78 6.06
N PHE A 214 16.85 2.35 5.62
CA PHE A 214 16.14 3.35 6.40
C PHE A 214 15.56 2.74 7.68
N ILE A 215 14.98 1.52 7.62
CA ILE A 215 14.56 0.78 8.81
C ILE A 215 15.74 0.55 9.76
N ALA A 216 16.87 0.06 9.23
CA ALA A 216 18.07 -0.17 10.04
C ALA A 216 18.58 1.13 10.69
N GLY A 217 18.56 2.24 9.95
CA GLY A 217 18.94 3.55 10.46
C GLY A 217 18.04 4.04 11.59
N ILE A 218 16.72 3.82 11.50
CA ILE A 218 15.77 4.15 12.58
C ILE A 218 16.06 3.31 13.82
N LEU A 219 16.21 1.99 13.64
CA LEU A 219 16.41 1.05 14.75
C LEU A 219 17.74 1.25 15.47
N LEU A 220 18.80 1.53 14.71
CA LEU A 220 20.15 1.73 15.25
C LEU A 220 20.39 3.19 15.69
N SER A 221 19.47 4.10 15.41
CA SER A 221 19.64 5.55 15.62
C SER A 221 20.93 6.09 14.97
N GLN A 222 21.23 5.65 13.74
CA GLN A 222 22.44 6.00 13.02
C GLN A 222 22.16 6.91 11.82
N ASP A 223 22.53 8.18 11.92
CA ASP A 223 22.26 9.22 10.92
C ASP A 223 22.84 8.91 9.55
N ILE A 224 24.03 8.33 9.49
CA ILE A 224 24.69 8.02 8.20
C ILE A 224 23.88 6.96 7.46
N ILE A 225 23.43 5.91 8.15
CA ILE A 225 22.61 4.84 7.58
C ILE A 225 21.26 5.40 7.10
N LEU A 226 20.64 6.29 7.89
CA LEU A 226 19.41 6.98 7.50
C LEU A 226 19.58 7.78 6.20
N LYS A 227 20.65 8.58 6.10
CA LYS A 227 20.94 9.39 4.91
C LYS A 227 21.20 8.53 3.68
N VAL A 228 21.92 7.41 3.82
CA VAL A 228 22.15 6.47 2.71
C VAL A 228 20.83 5.82 2.27
N GLY A 229 19.99 5.39 3.23
CA GLY A 229 18.66 4.85 2.94
C GLY A 229 17.77 5.87 2.21
N ALA A 230 17.75 7.12 2.68
CA ALA A 230 17.01 8.22 2.07
C ALA A 230 17.48 8.51 0.64
N PHE A 231 18.80 8.51 0.41
CA PHE A 231 19.36 8.71 -0.93
C PHE A 231 18.96 7.58 -1.89
N ALA A 232 18.98 6.33 -1.43
CA ALA A 232 18.52 5.20 -2.23
C ALA A 232 17.01 5.28 -2.57
N LEU A 233 16.16 5.72 -1.63
CA LEU A 233 14.75 5.98 -1.89
C LEU A 233 14.54 7.13 -2.88
N LEU A 234 15.35 8.20 -2.80
CA LEU A 234 15.31 9.31 -3.75
C LEU A 234 15.71 8.85 -5.16
N LEU A 235 16.76 8.03 -5.27
CA LEU A 235 17.15 7.41 -6.54
C LEU A 235 16.01 6.58 -7.13
N ALA A 236 15.31 5.80 -6.31
CA ALA A 236 14.13 5.07 -6.74
C ALA A 236 13.04 6.01 -7.27
N ALA A 237 12.78 7.14 -6.62
CA ALA A 237 11.81 8.13 -7.08
C ALA A 237 12.21 8.75 -8.44
N VAL A 238 13.48 9.07 -8.65
CA VAL A 238 13.98 9.59 -9.94
C VAL A 238 13.80 8.55 -11.05
N LEU A 239 14.15 7.28 -10.80
CA LEU A 239 13.98 6.19 -11.76
C LEU A 239 12.50 5.93 -12.07
N TYR A 240 11.64 6.01 -11.05
CA TYR A 240 10.18 5.94 -11.20
C TYR A 240 9.66 7.03 -12.14
N VAL A 241 9.97 8.30 -11.87
CA VAL A 241 9.53 9.44 -12.70
C VAL A 241 10.06 9.32 -14.12
N THR A 242 11.33 8.94 -14.28
CA THR A 242 11.94 8.76 -15.61
C THR A 242 11.20 7.70 -16.42
N ASN A 243 10.90 6.54 -15.82
CA ASN A 243 10.28 5.43 -16.53
C ASN A 243 8.78 5.64 -16.78
N THR A 244 8.07 6.29 -15.85
CA THR A 244 6.68 6.72 -16.04
C THR A 244 6.57 7.80 -17.11
N GLY A 245 7.52 8.74 -17.15
CA GLY A 245 7.66 9.71 -18.24
C GLY A 245 7.73 9.03 -19.60
N LYS A 246 8.60 8.01 -19.75
CA LYS A 246 8.70 7.21 -20.99
C LYS A 246 7.36 6.61 -21.43
N ILE A 247 6.58 6.08 -20.49
CA ILE A 247 5.25 5.51 -20.79
C ILE A 247 4.29 6.61 -21.25
N ILE A 248 4.20 7.73 -20.53
CA ILE A 248 3.22 8.79 -20.80
C ILE A 248 3.51 9.49 -22.12
N THR A 249 4.80 9.71 -22.43
CA THR A 249 5.23 10.33 -23.69
C THR A 249 5.29 9.33 -24.85
N HIS A 250 4.92 8.07 -24.63
CA HIS A 250 4.96 7.04 -25.68
C HIS A 250 3.98 7.41 -26.80
N GLN A 251 4.53 7.61 -27.98
CA GLN A 251 3.76 7.82 -29.21
C GLN A 251 3.94 6.64 -30.14
N GLN A 252 2.97 6.46 -31.02
CA GLN A 252 3.08 5.47 -32.08
C GLN A 252 4.28 5.84 -32.97
N LYS A 253 5.33 5.00 -32.99
CA LYS A 253 6.32 5.07 -34.07
C LYS A 253 5.58 4.84 -35.39
N GLN A 254 5.68 5.80 -36.31
CA GLN A 254 5.28 5.58 -37.69
C GLN A 254 6.17 4.46 -38.24
N LEU A 255 5.55 3.34 -38.61
CA LEU A 255 6.17 2.31 -39.44
C LEU A 255 5.97 2.72 -40.90
#